data_AF-C6T7B8-F1
#
_entry.id   AF-C6T7B8-F1
#
_cell.length_a   1.000
_cell.length_b   1.000
_cell.length_c   1.000
_cell.angle_alpha   90.00
_cell.angle_beta   90.00
_cell.angle_gamma   90.00
#
_symmetry.space_group_name_H-M   'P 1'
#
loop_
_entity.id
_entity.type
_entity.pdbx_description
1 polymer ?
#
loop_
_entity_poly.entity_id
_entity_poly.type
_entity_poly.pdbx_seq_one_letter_code
_entity_poly.pdbx_strand_id
1 'polypeptide(L)'
;MTEYWVSQGNKWCDFCKIYISNNPGSIRNHELGQRHKDNVSKRLAAMRKENIAKEKEQKETARAIEQIEAKAQRSYQKDKVKFEETRESHELDDQEWEFDSSTGYYYHKTNGFYYDQKSGFYYSDAIGKWVTQEEAYASPHFTSNAGHNGTNCKEILVNITVQIR
;
A
#
# COMPACT_ATOMS: atom_id res chain seq x y z
N MET A 1 6.70 -85.82 -5.16
CA MET A 1 6.57 -84.49 -5.80
C MET A 1 5.30 -83.88 -5.21
N THR A 2 5.40 -82.90 -4.33
CA THR A 2 4.23 -82.32 -3.64
C THR A 2 3.61 -81.22 -4.48
N GLU A 3 2.35 -81.43 -4.90
CA GLU A 3 1.57 -80.40 -5.60
C GLU A 3 1.29 -79.22 -4.67
N TYR A 4 1.79 -78.04 -5.05
CA TYR A 4 1.53 -76.79 -4.38
C TYR A 4 0.17 -76.25 -4.86
N TRP A 5 -0.86 -76.39 -4.03
CA TRP A 5 -2.15 -75.75 -4.31
C TRP A 5 -2.07 -74.26 -4.04
N VAL A 6 -2.31 -73.46 -5.09
CA VAL A 6 -2.52 -72.01 -4.99
C VAL A 6 -4.01 -71.75 -5.09
N SER A 7 -4.59 -71.09 -4.08
CA SER A 7 -5.98 -70.64 -4.16
C SER A 7 -6.10 -69.56 -5.24
N GLN A 8 -7.10 -69.72 -6.11
CA GLN A 8 -7.48 -68.65 -7.03
C GLN A 8 -8.15 -67.54 -6.22
N GLY A 9 -7.45 -66.41 -6.06
CA GLY A 9 -7.99 -65.25 -5.34
C GLY A 9 -9.20 -64.61 -6.02
N ASN A 10 -9.75 -63.54 -5.44
CA ASN A 10 -10.79 -62.73 -6.06
C ASN A 10 -10.19 -61.41 -6.61
N LYS A 11 -10.67 -60.95 -7.77
CA LYS A 11 -10.34 -59.65 -8.38
C LYS A 11 -11.29 -58.58 -7.89
N TRP A 12 -10.77 -57.44 -7.44
CA TRP A 12 -11.56 -56.25 -7.15
C TRP A 12 -11.83 -55.42 -8.41
N CYS A 13 -13.03 -54.85 -8.54
CA CYS A 13 -13.37 -53.91 -9.61
C CYS A 13 -13.67 -52.53 -9.05
N ASP A 14 -12.91 -51.51 -9.48
CA ASP A 14 -13.01 -50.14 -8.96
C ASP A 14 -14.31 -49.43 -9.34
N PHE A 15 -14.85 -49.72 -10.53
CA PHE A 15 -16.08 -49.08 -11.02
C PHE A 15 -17.33 -49.67 -10.38
N CYS A 16 -17.35 -50.99 -10.17
CA CYS A 16 -18.51 -51.67 -9.58
C CYS A 16 -18.40 -51.86 -8.06
N LYS A 17 -17.21 -51.68 -7.49
CA LYS A 17 -16.90 -51.87 -6.06
C LYS A 17 -17.34 -53.23 -5.54
N ILE A 18 -17.04 -54.28 -6.29
CA ILE A 18 -17.34 -55.67 -5.93
C ILE A 18 -16.12 -56.56 -6.19
N TYR A 19 -16.05 -57.66 -5.44
CA TYR A 19 -15.11 -58.75 -5.71
C TYR A 19 -15.71 -59.71 -6.73
N ILE A 20 -14.90 -60.10 -7.71
CA ILE A 20 -15.21 -61.02 -8.80
C ILE A 20 -14.26 -62.20 -8.68
N SER A 21 -14.67 -63.41 -9.06
CA SER A 21 -13.76 -64.56 -9.12
C SER A 21 -12.62 -64.30 -10.12
N ASN A 22 -11.41 -64.73 -9.79
CA ASN A 22 -10.25 -64.61 -10.69
C ASN A 22 -10.27 -65.67 -11.81
N ASN A 23 -11.37 -65.76 -12.55
CA ASN A 23 -11.46 -66.54 -13.78
C ASN A 23 -11.57 -65.56 -14.97
N PRO A 24 -10.77 -65.71 -16.04
CA PRO A 24 -10.81 -64.81 -17.19
C PRO A 24 -12.21 -64.66 -17.81
N GLY A 25 -13.04 -65.72 -17.81
CA GLY A 25 -14.42 -65.65 -18.30
C GLY A 25 -15.31 -64.78 -17.41
N SER A 26 -15.23 -64.94 -16.09
CA SER A 26 -16.01 -64.15 -15.13
C SER A 26 -15.63 -62.67 -15.16
N ILE A 27 -14.34 -62.38 -15.31
CA ILE A 27 -13.83 -61.00 -15.46
C ILE A 27 -14.37 -60.38 -16.74
N ARG A 28 -14.25 -61.07 -17.88
CA ARG A 28 -14.73 -60.57 -19.17
C ARG A 28 -16.25 -60.33 -19.19
N ASN A 29 -17.03 -61.26 -18.64
CA ASN A 29 -18.49 -61.10 -18.55
C ASN A 29 -18.88 -59.94 -17.64
N HIS A 30 -18.13 -59.70 -16.56
CA HIS A 30 -18.33 -58.53 -15.71
C HIS A 30 -18.02 -57.22 -16.44
N GLU A 31 -16.87 -57.11 -17.11
CA GLU A 31 -16.42 -55.92 -17.83
C GLU A 31 -17.35 -55.59 -19.02
N LEU A 32 -17.88 -56.62 -19.68
CA LEU A 32 -18.87 -56.47 -20.75
C LEU A 32 -20.30 -56.22 -20.24
N GLY A 33 -20.55 -56.46 -18.96
CA GLY A 33 -21.85 -56.31 -18.33
C GLY A 33 -22.34 -54.86 -18.31
N GLN A 34 -23.65 -54.67 -18.47
CA GLN A 34 -24.26 -53.34 -18.56
C GLN A 34 -23.97 -52.46 -17.35
N ARG A 35 -24.05 -53.04 -16.13
CA ARG A 35 -23.74 -52.35 -14.88
C ARG A 35 -22.32 -51.78 -14.84
N HIS A 36 -21.34 -52.51 -15.40
CA HIS A 36 -19.97 -52.03 -15.46
C HIS A 36 -19.84 -50.85 -16.41
N LYS A 37 -20.38 -50.98 -17.62
CA LYS A 37 -20.39 -49.91 -18.64
C LYS A 37 -21.10 -48.64 -18.16
N ASP A 38 -22.23 -48.78 -17.46
CA ASP A 38 -22.99 -47.66 -16.90
C ASP A 38 -22.21 -46.97 -15.78
N ASN A 39 -21.52 -47.72 -14.92
CA ASN A 39 -20.69 -47.13 -13.87
C ASN A 39 -19.47 -46.40 -14.45
N VAL A 40 -18.84 -46.95 -15.49
CA VAL A 40 -17.73 -46.31 -16.20
C VAL A 40 -18.21 -45.02 -16.87
N SER A 41 -19.33 -45.06 -17.61
CA SER A 41 -19.88 -43.88 -18.29
C SER A 41 -20.30 -42.81 -17.28
N LYS A 42 -20.90 -43.19 -16.15
CA LYS A 42 -21.23 -42.30 -15.04
C LYS A 42 -19.99 -41.66 -14.42
N ARG A 43 -18.91 -42.42 -14.22
CA ARG A 43 -17.65 -41.89 -13.67
C ARG A 43 -17.00 -40.90 -14.64
N LEU A 44 -17.00 -41.18 -15.94
CA LEU A 44 -16.49 -40.27 -16.96
C LEU A 44 -17.34 -38.99 -17.04
N ALA A 45 -18.66 -39.10 -16.99
CA ALA A 45 -19.56 -37.95 -16.96
C ALA A 45 -19.36 -37.08 -15.72
N ALA A 46 -19.20 -37.70 -14.54
CA ALA A 46 -18.89 -37.01 -13.30
C ALA A 46 -17.56 -36.25 -13.39
N MET A 47 -16.49 -36.89 -13.89
CA MET A 47 -15.18 -36.25 -14.07
C MET A 47 -15.26 -35.05 -15.01
N ARG A 48 -15.99 -35.13 -16.13
CA ARG A 48 -16.18 -33.99 -17.03
C ARG A 48 -16.89 -32.83 -16.34
N LYS A 49 -17.94 -33.10 -15.57
CA LYS A 49 -18.67 -32.09 -14.80
C LYS A 49 -17.79 -31.44 -13.75
N GLU A 50 -17.03 -32.24 -13.01
CA GLU A 50 -16.06 -31.76 -12.00
C GLU A 50 -14.99 -30.87 -12.65
N ASN A 51 -14.45 -31.25 -13.81
CA ASN A 51 -13.46 -30.44 -14.51
C ASN A 51 -14.03 -29.09 -14.97
N ILE A 52 -15.23 -29.08 -15.53
CA ILE A 52 -15.91 -27.82 -15.93
C ILE A 52 -16.18 -26.94 -14.71
N ALA A 53 -16.62 -27.51 -13.59
CA ALA A 53 -16.85 -26.78 -12.36
C ALA A 53 -15.54 -26.18 -11.81
N LYS A 54 -14.46 -26.97 -11.77
CA LYS A 54 -13.13 -26.51 -11.35
C LYS A 54 -12.57 -25.42 -12.26
N GLU A 55 -12.73 -25.55 -13.57
CA GLU A 55 -12.28 -24.53 -14.52
C GLU A 55 -13.03 -23.20 -14.31
N LYS A 56 -14.35 -23.27 -14.08
CA LYS A 56 -15.15 -22.09 -13.74
C LYS A 56 -14.68 -21.43 -12.45
N GLU A 57 -14.48 -22.22 -11.39
CA GLU A 57 -13.98 -21.74 -10.11
C GLU A 57 -12.59 -21.11 -10.25
N GLN A 58 -11.66 -21.75 -10.97
CA GLN A 58 -10.33 -21.22 -11.26
C GLN A 58 -10.38 -19.91 -12.04
N LYS A 59 -11.31 -19.78 -12.99
CA LYS A 59 -11.50 -18.54 -13.74
C LYS A 59 -12.06 -17.42 -12.85
N GLU A 60 -12.97 -17.74 -11.95
CA GLU A 60 -13.51 -16.77 -10.98
C GLU A 60 -12.45 -16.32 -9.98
N THR A 61 -11.62 -17.24 -9.46
CA THR A 61 -10.53 -16.90 -8.55
C THR A 61 -9.44 -16.09 -9.25
N ALA A 62 -9.04 -16.45 -10.48
CA ALA A 62 -8.09 -15.67 -11.26
C ALA A 62 -8.58 -14.22 -11.49
N ARG A 63 -9.86 -14.04 -11.84
CA ARG A 63 -10.47 -12.70 -11.97
C ARG A 63 -10.47 -11.93 -10.66
N ALA A 64 -10.74 -12.60 -9.54
CA ALA A 64 -10.72 -11.96 -8.23
C ALA A 64 -9.30 -11.50 -7.85
N ILE A 65 -8.29 -12.34 -8.11
CA ILE A 65 -6.88 -12.01 -7.88
C ILE A 65 -6.46 -10.81 -8.73
N GLU A 66 -6.77 -10.81 -10.03
CA GLU A 66 -6.47 -9.68 -10.92
C GLU A 66 -7.07 -8.36 -10.41
N GLN A 67 -8.32 -8.39 -9.91
CA GLN A 67 -8.94 -7.20 -9.33
C GLN A 67 -8.27 -6.75 -8.03
N ILE A 68 -7.83 -7.68 -7.19
CA ILE A 68 -7.10 -7.38 -5.96
C ILE A 68 -5.74 -6.76 -6.29
N GLU A 69 -5.01 -7.34 -7.23
CA GLU A 69 -3.72 -6.83 -7.69
C GLU A 69 -3.85 -5.42 -8.28
N ALA A 70 -4.84 -5.19 -9.15
CA ALA A 70 -5.09 -3.87 -9.72
C ALA A 70 -5.43 -2.82 -8.65
N LYS A 71 -6.23 -3.19 -7.63
CA LYS A 71 -6.54 -2.29 -6.50
C LYS A 71 -5.30 -2.03 -5.64
N ALA A 72 -4.51 -3.06 -5.34
CA ALA A 72 -3.28 -2.95 -4.56
C ALA A 72 -2.25 -2.05 -5.26
N GLN A 73 -2.05 -2.22 -6.57
CA GLN A 73 -1.15 -1.38 -7.36
C GLN A 73 -1.59 0.09 -7.36
N ARG A 74 -2.88 0.36 -7.51
CA ARG A 74 -3.42 1.74 -7.45
C ARG A 74 -3.23 2.36 -6.07
N SER A 75 -3.48 1.61 -4.99
CA SER A 75 -3.22 2.10 -3.63
C SER A 75 -1.75 2.42 -3.45
N TYR A 76 -0.87 1.49 -3.82
CA TYR A 76 0.57 1.67 -3.69
C TYR A 76 1.09 2.89 -4.46
N GLN A 77 0.59 3.13 -5.68
CA GLN A 77 0.94 4.34 -6.45
C GLN A 77 0.49 5.62 -5.74
N LYS A 78 -0.73 5.64 -5.20
CA LYS A 78 -1.23 6.78 -4.43
C LYS A 78 -0.41 7.02 -3.16
N ASP A 79 -0.08 5.96 -2.43
CA ASP A 79 0.71 6.05 -1.22
C ASP A 79 2.11 6.57 -1.54
N LYS A 80 2.73 6.10 -2.63
CA LYS A 80 4.02 6.63 -3.12
C LYS A 80 3.97 8.13 -3.40
N VAL A 81 2.98 8.58 -4.17
CA VAL A 81 2.81 10.02 -4.47
C VAL A 81 2.59 10.80 -3.18
N LYS A 82 1.72 10.30 -2.29
CA LYS A 82 1.47 10.95 -1.00
C LYS A 82 2.71 11.03 -0.12
N PHE A 83 3.56 10.01 -0.10
CA PHE A 83 4.84 10.05 0.61
C PHE A 83 5.79 11.09 0.00
N GLU A 84 5.82 11.21 -1.33
CA GLU A 84 6.64 12.21 -2.01
C GLU A 84 6.12 13.63 -1.77
N GLU A 85 4.82 13.86 -1.87
CA GLU A 85 4.16 15.12 -1.51
C GLU A 85 4.40 15.49 -0.05
N THR A 86 4.34 14.51 0.87
CA THR A 86 4.61 14.77 2.30
C THR A 86 6.08 15.17 2.49
N ARG A 87 7.02 14.49 1.81
CA ARG A 87 8.43 14.85 1.86
C ARG A 87 8.69 16.24 1.29
N GLU A 88 8.10 16.57 0.15
CA GLU A 88 8.21 17.89 -0.47
C GLU A 88 7.59 18.97 0.43
N SER A 89 6.45 18.69 1.08
CA SER A 89 5.85 19.60 2.06
C SER A 89 6.71 19.80 3.31
N HIS A 90 7.44 18.76 3.77
CA HIS A 90 8.36 18.86 4.89
C HIS A 90 9.64 19.61 4.50
N GLU A 91 10.17 19.39 3.29
CA GLU A 91 11.32 20.14 2.77
C GLU A 91 10.99 21.65 2.64
N LEU A 92 9.75 21.99 2.27
CA LEU A 92 9.29 23.38 2.21
C LEU A 92 9.12 24.02 3.60
N ASP A 93 8.90 23.25 4.66
CA ASP A 93 8.82 23.75 6.05
C ASP A 93 10.23 23.89 6.68
N ASP A 94 11.20 23.08 6.22
CA ASP A 94 12.62 23.15 6.62
C ASP A 94 13.40 24.29 5.91
N GLN A 95 12.86 24.87 4.84
CA GLN A 95 13.31 26.13 4.25
C GLN A 95 12.51 27.27 4.89
N GLU A 96 13.01 28.11 5.79
CA GLU A 96 14.29 28.82 5.75
C GLU A 96 14.40 29.59 7.08
N TRP A 97 14.62 28.88 8.19
CA TRP A 97 14.95 29.50 9.47
C TRP A 97 16.45 29.74 9.52
N GLU A 98 16.85 30.98 9.29
CA GLU A 98 18.26 31.38 9.41
C GLU A 98 18.55 31.87 10.81
N PHE A 99 19.57 31.28 11.44
CA PHE A 99 20.11 31.79 12.69
C PHE A 99 20.99 33.00 12.42
N ASP A 100 20.55 34.18 12.84
CA ASP A 100 21.37 35.38 12.78
C ASP A 100 22.24 35.47 14.04
N SER A 101 23.55 35.26 13.86
CA SER A 101 24.53 35.31 14.95
C SER A 101 24.70 36.71 15.56
N SER A 102 24.27 37.77 14.87
CA SER A 102 24.39 39.16 15.35
C SER A 102 23.26 39.55 16.31
N THR A 103 22.06 39.01 16.09
CA THR A 103 20.86 39.29 16.91
C THR A 103 20.53 38.15 17.87
N GLY A 104 21.05 36.94 17.64
CA GLY A 104 20.82 35.76 18.47
C GLY A 104 19.43 35.14 18.30
N TYR A 105 18.69 35.55 17.27
CA TYR A 105 17.34 35.08 16.94
C TYR A 105 17.33 34.29 15.63
N TYR A 106 16.37 33.37 15.50
CA TYR A 106 16.10 32.68 14.24
C TYR A 106 15.12 33.52 13.42
N TYR A 107 15.46 33.83 12.19
CA TYR A 107 14.61 34.59 11.27
C TYR A 107 14.03 33.66 10.20
N HIS A 108 12.70 33.71 10.02
CA HIS A 108 12.02 32.99 8.96
C HIS A 108 11.80 33.91 7.77
N LYS A 109 12.49 33.65 6.65
CA LYS A 109 12.51 34.56 5.49
C LYS A 109 11.18 34.74 4.78
N THR A 110 10.38 33.68 4.72
CA THR A 110 9.08 33.70 4.02
C THR A 110 7.99 34.37 4.86
N ASN A 111 8.02 34.15 6.17
CA ASN A 111 6.97 34.61 7.07
C ASN A 111 7.32 35.94 7.76
N GLY A 112 8.59 36.37 7.68
CA GLY A 112 9.07 37.60 8.31
C GLY A 112 9.04 37.58 9.84
N PHE A 113 8.96 36.39 10.44
CA PHE A 113 8.95 36.22 11.89
C PHE A 113 10.35 35.99 12.45
N TYR A 114 10.59 36.53 13.64
CA TYR A 114 11.75 36.24 14.47
C TYR A 114 11.34 35.30 15.60
N TYR A 115 12.13 34.26 15.83
CA TYR A 115 11.94 33.27 16.89
C TYR A 115 13.11 33.31 17.87
N ASP A 116 12.79 33.38 19.15
CA ASP A 116 13.77 33.31 20.23
C ASP A 116 13.74 31.93 20.90
N GLN A 117 14.84 31.19 20.78
CA GLN A 117 14.98 29.84 21.34
C GLN A 117 14.95 29.83 22.88
N LYS A 118 15.31 30.93 23.55
CA LYS A 118 15.33 31.00 25.02
C LYS A 118 13.97 31.29 25.62
N SER A 119 13.17 32.11 24.94
CA SER A 119 11.87 32.55 25.45
C SER A 119 10.70 31.82 24.81
N GLY A 120 10.90 31.19 23.64
CA GLY A 120 9.87 30.44 22.92
C GLY A 120 8.80 31.34 22.27
N PHE A 121 9.03 32.66 22.23
CA PHE A 121 8.12 33.63 21.65
C PHE A 121 8.51 34.00 20.22
N TYR A 122 7.52 34.47 19.47
CA TYR A 122 7.65 34.90 18.08
C TYR A 122 7.40 36.42 17.99
N TYR A 123 8.15 37.11 17.15
CA TYR A 123 8.03 38.55 16.88
C TYR A 123 7.87 38.83 15.39
N SER A 124 7.03 39.80 15.05
CA SER A 124 6.97 40.42 13.71
C SER A 124 6.69 41.90 13.83
N ASP A 125 7.17 42.67 12.85
CA ASP A 125 7.00 44.13 12.81
C ASP A 125 5.52 44.56 12.76
N ALA A 126 4.64 43.69 12.23
CA ALA A 126 3.21 43.95 12.14
C ALA A 126 2.48 43.83 13.49
N ILE A 127 2.94 42.93 14.37
CA ILE A 127 2.35 42.74 15.70
C ILE A 127 3.02 43.70 16.71
N GLY A 128 4.31 44.03 16.49
CA GLY A 128 5.08 44.97 17.31
C GLY A 128 5.31 44.49 18.75
N LYS A 129 4.96 43.24 19.07
CA LYS A 129 5.12 42.61 20.39
C LYS A 129 5.46 41.11 20.23
N TRP A 130 6.11 40.55 21.25
CA TRP A 130 6.39 39.11 21.34
C TRP A 130 5.11 38.34 21.69
N VAL A 131 4.77 37.35 20.89
CA VAL A 131 3.52 36.57 20.99
C VAL A 131 3.80 35.07 20.93
N THR A 132 2.85 34.26 21.38
CA THR A 132 2.94 32.79 21.28
C THR A 132 2.77 32.34 19.83
N GLN A 133 3.15 31.09 19.54
CA GLN A 133 3.05 30.52 18.20
C GLN A 133 1.64 30.66 17.62
N GLU A 134 0.60 30.29 18.36
CA GLU A 134 -0.78 30.36 17.90
C GLU A 134 -1.22 31.78 17.51
N GLU A 135 -0.83 32.78 18.31
CA GLU A 135 -1.14 34.19 18.06
C GLU A 135 -0.35 34.76 16.87
N ALA A 136 0.89 34.32 16.67
CA ALA A 136 1.72 34.72 15.53
C ALA A 136 1.13 34.19 14.20
N TYR A 137 0.76 32.92 14.16
CA TYR A 137 0.21 32.26 12.97
C TYR A 137 -1.26 32.61 12.68
N ALA A 138 -1.99 33.16 13.66
CA ALA A 138 -3.34 33.70 13.47
C ALA A 138 -3.35 35.12 12.85
N SER A 139 -2.19 35.79 12.77
CA SER A 139 -2.07 37.12 12.18
C SER A 139 -2.09 37.05 10.64
N PRO A 140 -2.82 37.93 9.93
CA PRO A 140 -3.02 37.85 8.48
C PRO A 140 -1.75 38.01 7.63
N HIS A 141 -0.60 38.32 8.25
CA HIS A 141 0.71 38.42 7.59
C HIS A 141 1.34 37.08 7.17
N PHE A 142 0.76 35.93 7.53
CA PHE A 142 1.21 34.60 7.10
C PHE A 142 1.01 34.33 5.60
N THR A 143 0.27 35.19 4.88
CA THR A 143 0.15 35.10 3.43
C THR A 143 1.32 35.79 2.73
N SER A 144 2.16 34.99 2.10
CA SER A 144 3.33 35.34 1.31
C SER A 144 3.07 36.52 0.37
N ASN A 145 3.68 37.68 0.68
CA ASN A 145 3.74 38.78 -0.26
C ASN A 145 4.93 38.54 -1.20
N ALA A 146 4.64 37.99 -2.38
CA ALA A 146 5.54 38.04 -3.52
C ALA A 146 5.89 39.51 -3.81
N GLY A 147 7.13 39.91 -3.55
CA GLY A 147 7.54 41.30 -3.75
C GLY A 147 8.95 41.59 -3.27
N HIS A 148 9.94 40.89 -3.82
CA HIS A 148 11.32 41.36 -3.77
C HIS A 148 11.43 42.70 -4.49
N ASN A 149 11.30 43.81 -3.76
CA ASN A 149 11.96 45.06 -4.11
C ASN A 149 13.06 45.27 -3.08
N GLY A 150 14.25 44.79 -3.42
CA GLY A 150 15.46 45.10 -2.69
C GLY A 150 15.66 46.61 -2.64
N THR A 151 15.48 47.19 -1.46
CA THR A 151 15.97 48.55 -1.18
C THR A 151 16.87 48.46 0.04
N ASN A 152 18.14 48.16 -0.25
CA ASN A 152 19.34 48.67 0.40
C ASN A 152 19.16 49.25 1.83
N CYS A 153 19.12 48.37 2.85
CA CYS A 153 19.33 48.77 4.24
C CYS A 153 20.82 48.96 4.51
N LYS A 154 21.41 50.00 3.92
CA LYS A 154 22.71 50.57 4.30
C LYS A 154 22.58 52.08 4.31
N GLU A 155 21.81 52.64 5.25
CA GLU A 155 21.96 54.04 5.70
C GLU A 155 20.90 54.40 6.76
N ILE A 156 20.90 53.76 7.94
CA ILE A 156 20.28 54.36 9.13
C ILE A 156 21.12 54.02 10.36
N LEU A 157 22.35 54.52 10.37
CA LEU A 157 23.15 54.65 11.57
C LEU A 157 24.20 55.72 11.27
N VAL A 158 23.85 56.97 11.60
CA VAL A 158 24.67 58.13 11.98
C VAL A 158 23.89 59.38 11.55
N ASN A 159 23.07 59.94 12.45
CA ASN A 159 22.84 61.38 12.63
C ASN A 159 21.72 61.66 13.66
N ILE A 160 21.89 61.15 14.88
CA ILE A 160 21.24 61.75 16.05
C ILE A 160 22.33 62.14 17.03
N THR A 161 23.01 63.24 16.74
CA THR A 161 23.68 64.05 17.76
C THR A 161 23.73 65.47 17.24
N VAL A 162 23.36 66.41 18.12
CA VAL A 162 23.21 67.86 17.89
C VAL A 162 21.88 68.27 17.24
N GLN A 163 20.87 68.58 18.07
CA GLN A 163 20.17 69.88 18.06
C GLN A 163 19.14 69.95 19.22
N ILE A 164 19.61 69.98 20.47
CA ILE A 164 18.85 70.62 21.56
C ILE A 164 19.86 71.50 22.32
N ARG A 165 20.00 72.73 21.83
CA ARG A 165 20.15 73.93 22.64
C ARG A 165 18.93 74.80 22.36
#